data_AF-R7PX02-F1
#
_entry.id   AF-R7PX02-F1
#
_cell.length_a   1.000
_cell.length_b   1.000
_cell.length_c   1.000
_cell.angle_alpha   90.00
_cell.angle_beta   90.00
_cell.angle_gamma   90.00
#
_symmetry.space_group_name_H-M   'P 1'
#
loop_
_entity.id
_entity.type
_entity.pdbx_description
1 polymer ?
#
loop_
_entity_poly.entity_id
_entity_poly.type
_entity_poly.pdbx_seq_one_letter_code
_entity_poly.pdbx_strand_id
1 'polypeptide(L)'
;MSLIIAYIGKKGCVMASDKRRIGYFGNKEQLNALESELYSGKIKTDEEFKKKADEYGISIKLTEDATKITTVGNCVRGEVTTKKVFETYRKRIYGTTMGYQIVELSGSETVSREAGEKAIIVFGNKFAKQEAEKLINKKWKPSLSLKYMGDIFEEILTEISRKTPTIGNTFDVLIKQPKFNKSEAQRHLNVSIDKDIKVLSKFRQKLQEDLIQKNKEIALADKIINKGDVGEVVSVDGKMLHVKLNSKTQAFDGNWKQIAKPNETVFMFSDHNHVELGDKVVIQDEKLCLKKDKSNLKCNIILCSL
;
A
#
# COMPACT_ATOMS: atom_id res chain seq x y z
N MET A 1 -11.48 1.74 8.91
CA MET A 1 -11.20 2.94 9.73
C MET A 1 -10.53 2.52 11.02
N SER A 2 -10.36 3.45 11.95
CA SER A 2 -9.44 3.35 13.09
C SER A 2 -10.07 4.02 14.30
N LEU A 3 -9.75 3.57 15.50
CA LEU A 3 -9.88 4.39 16.70
C LEU A 3 -8.48 4.75 17.20
N ILE A 4 -8.21 6.03 17.34
CA ILE A 4 -6.98 6.55 17.95
C ILE A 4 -7.39 7.46 19.10
N ILE A 5 -6.86 7.19 20.29
CA ILE A 5 -7.05 8.01 21.47
C ILE A 5 -5.67 8.58 21.83
N ALA A 6 -5.57 9.90 21.96
CA ALA A 6 -4.33 10.60 22.23
C ALA A 6 -4.49 11.54 23.42
N TYR A 7 -3.65 11.40 24.43
CA TYR A 7 -3.42 12.43 25.44
C TYR A 7 -2.16 13.21 25.09
N ILE A 8 -2.25 14.53 25.22
CA ILE A 8 -1.14 15.46 25.08
C ILE A 8 -1.16 16.43 26.25
N GLY A 9 -0.04 16.58 26.95
CA GLY A 9 0.04 17.50 28.08
C GLY A 9 1.44 17.73 28.63
N LYS A 10 1.51 18.24 29.86
CA LYS A 10 2.77 18.57 30.55
C LYS A 10 3.63 17.34 30.82
N LYS A 11 2.99 16.17 31.05
CA LYS A 11 3.68 14.91 31.36
C LYS A 11 4.31 14.29 30.12
N GLY A 12 3.75 14.57 28.94
CA GLY A 12 4.15 13.98 27.67
C GLY A 12 2.95 13.74 26.76
N CYS A 13 3.11 12.75 25.89
CA CYS A 13 2.10 12.26 24.98
C CYS A 13 1.93 10.74 25.15
N VAL A 14 0.69 10.29 25.15
CA VAL A 14 0.29 8.88 25.10
C VAL A 14 -0.70 8.75 23.96
N MET A 15 -0.48 7.82 23.04
CA MET A 15 -1.47 7.46 22.02
C MET A 15 -1.72 5.96 22.05
N ALA A 16 -2.97 5.57 21.87
CA ALA A 16 -3.37 4.19 21.72
C ALA A 16 -4.22 4.04 20.44
N SER A 17 -4.10 2.89 19.79
CA SER A 17 -4.93 2.56 18.62
C SER A 17 -5.12 1.07 18.46
N ASP A 18 -6.20 0.68 17.78
CA ASP A 18 -6.45 -0.69 17.40
C ASP A 18 -5.72 -1.10 16.12
N LYS A 19 -5.46 -2.40 15.89
CA LYS A 19 -4.71 -2.85 14.71
C LYS A 19 -5.61 -3.38 13.58
N ARG A 20 -6.92 -3.16 13.68
CA ARG A 20 -7.88 -3.55 12.65
C ARG A 20 -7.60 -2.89 11.31
N ARG A 21 -7.62 -3.69 10.26
CA ARG A 21 -7.75 -3.26 8.88
C ARG A 21 -8.95 -3.94 8.26
N ILE A 22 -9.75 -3.15 7.56
CA ILE A 22 -10.90 -3.62 6.80
C ILE A 22 -10.63 -3.29 5.34
N GLY A 23 -10.49 -4.32 4.52
CA GLY A 23 -10.50 -4.21 3.07
C GLY A 23 -11.92 -4.47 2.56
N TYR A 24 -12.40 -3.59 1.69
CA TYR A 24 -13.70 -3.72 1.04
C TYR A 24 -13.51 -3.93 -0.46
N PHE A 25 -14.28 -4.85 -1.04
CA PHE A 25 -14.27 -5.13 -2.46
C PHE A 25 -15.72 -5.23 -2.96
N GLY A 26 -16.10 -4.32 -3.85
CA GLY A 26 -17.43 -4.31 -4.47
C GLY A 26 -17.86 -2.90 -4.86
N ASN A 27 -19.16 -2.73 -5.11
CA ASN A 27 -19.71 -1.47 -5.61
C ASN A 27 -19.69 -0.37 -4.54
N LYS A 28 -19.35 0.87 -4.95
CA LYS A 28 -19.22 2.03 -4.07
C LYS A 28 -20.53 2.43 -3.37
N GLU A 29 -21.67 2.35 -4.05
CA GLU A 29 -22.96 2.73 -3.48
C GLU A 29 -23.37 1.77 -2.36
N GLN A 30 -23.20 0.48 -2.59
CA GLN A 30 -23.47 -0.56 -1.58
C GLN A 30 -22.47 -0.48 -0.42
N LEU A 31 -21.20 -0.16 -0.71
CA LEU A 31 -20.21 0.10 0.33
C LEU A 31 -20.63 1.26 1.24
N ASN A 32 -21.08 2.38 0.67
CA ASN A 32 -21.54 3.52 1.46
C ASN A 32 -22.74 3.17 2.36
N ALA A 33 -23.67 2.34 1.86
CA ALA A 33 -24.81 1.87 2.64
C ALA A 33 -24.38 0.98 3.80
N LEU A 34 -23.51 -0.01 3.54
CA LEU A 34 -22.92 -0.89 4.55
C LEU A 34 -22.14 -0.10 5.61
N GLU A 35 -21.30 0.86 5.19
CA GLU A 35 -20.54 1.73 6.08
C GLU A 35 -21.46 2.58 6.96
N SER A 36 -22.56 3.12 6.42
CA SER A 36 -23.55 3.87 7.19
C SER A 36 -24.18 3.02 8.30
N GLU A 37 -24.57 1.78 8.00
CA GLU A 37 -25.12 0.85 8.99
C GLU A 37 -24.06 0.48 10.04
N LEU A 38 -22.85 0.16 9.60
CA LEU A 38 -21.72 -0.16 10.48
C LEU A 38 -21.39 1.00 11.43
N TYR A 39 -21.37 2.25 10.95
CA TYR A 39 -20.97 3.43 11.74
C TYR A 39 -22.11 3.98 12.59
N SER A 40 -23.30 3.42 12.45
CA SER A 40 -24.43 3.65 13.35
C SER A 40 -24.36 2.81 14.63
N GLY A 41 -23.50 1.77 14.66
CA GLY A 41 -23.40 0.84 15.80
C GLY A 41 -24.46 -0.28 15.81
N LYS A 42 -25.22 -0.44 14.72
CA LYS A 42 -26.20 -1.54 14.57
C LYS A 42 -25.53 -2.90 14.45
N ILE A 43 -24.38 -2.95 13.76
CA ILE A 43 -23.56 -4.15 13.56
C ILE A 43 -22.54 -4.26 14.70
N LYS A 44 -22.61 -5.33 15.48
CA LYS A 44 -21.84 -5.51 16.73
C LYS A 44 -20.71 -6.50 16.59
N THR A 45 -20.86 -7.54 15.77
CA THR A 45 -19.87 -8.62 15.64
C THR A 45 -19.29 -8.76 14.24
N ASP A 46 -18.18 -9.47 14.13
CA ASP A 46 -17.53 -9.78 12.85
C ASP A 46 -18.40 -10.67 11.97
N GLU A 47 -19.16 -11.59 12.56
CA GLU A 47 -20.10 -12.47 11.86
C GLU A 47 -21.28 -11.68 11.29
N GLU A 48 -21.88 -10.78 12.09
CA GLU A 48 -22.94 -9.88 11.63
C GLU A 48 -22.45 -9.00 10.49
N PHE A 49 -21.21 -8.49 10.60
CA PHE A 49 -20.63 -7.65 9.58
C PHE A 49 -20.39 -8.40 8.26
N LYS A 50 -19.85 -9.63 8.32
CA LYS A 50 -19.67 -10.47 7.13
C LYS A 50 -21.02 -10.77 6.47
N LYS A 51 -22.01 -11.20 7.26
CA LYS A 51 -23.36 -11.47 6.76
C LYS A 51 -23.97 -10.25 6.07
N LYS A 52 -23.88 -9.08 6.71
CA LYS A 52 -24.37 -7.83 6.12
C LYS A 52 -23.61 -7.47 4.85
N ALA A 53 -22.29 -7.59 4.86
CA ALA A 53 -21.49 -7.32 3.67
C ALA A 53 -21.89 -8.23 2.49
N ASP A 54 -22.14 -9.52 2.74
CA ASP A 54 -22.63 -10.47 1.74
C ASP A 54 -24.02 -10.08 1.20
N GLU A 55 -24.95 -9.64 2.07
CA GLU A 55 -26.27 -9.11 1.68
C GLU A 55 -26.14 -7.89 0.73
N TYR A 56 -25.11 -7.07 0.92
CA TYR A 56 -24.79 -5.91 0.09
C TYR A 56 -23.92 -6.26 -1.15
N GLY A 57 -23.53 -7.52 -1.34
CA GLY A 57 -22.63 -7.93 -2.41
C GLY A 57 -21.21 -7.36 -2.27
N ILE A 58 -20.77 -7.09 -1.03
CA ILE A 58 -19.47 -6.54 -0.70
C ILE A 58 -18.61 -7.63 -0.06
N SER A 59 -17.52 -8.00 -0.70
CA SER A 59 -16.53 -8.88 -0.06
C SER A 59 -15.68 -8.06 0.91
N ILE A 60 -15.52 -8.57 2.13
CA ILE A 60 -14.70 -7.93 3.17
C ILE A 60 -13.52 -8.80 3.60
N LYS A 61 -12.37 -8.17 3.82
CA LYS A 61 -11.19 -8.78 4.42
C LYS A 61 -10.84 -8.07 5.72
N LEU A 62 -10.81 -8.83 6.81
CA LEU A 62 -10.52 -8.35 8.16
C LEU A 62 -9.13 -8.85 8.58
N THR A 63 -8.24 -7.95 9.00
CA THR A 63 -6.92 -8.29 9.52
C THR A 63 -6.56 -7.41 10.73
N GLU A 64 -5.59 -7.85 11.52
CA GLU A 64 -5.14 -7.19 12.77
C GLU A 64 -3.69 -6.68 12.66
N ASP A 65 -3.27 -6.31 11.44
CA ASP A 65 -1.89 -5.96 11.08
C ASP A 65 -1.69 -4.46 10.78
N ALA A 66 -2.67 -3.60 11.12
CA ALA A 66 -2.55 -2.17 10.87
C ALA A 66 -1.66 -1.47 11.91
N THR A 67 -0.65 -0.75 11.42
CA THR A 67 0.12 0.21 12.23
C THR A 67 -0.49 1.61 12.06
N LYS A 68 -1.30 2.04 13.03
CA LYS A 68 -2.01 3.33 12.97
C LYS A 68 -1.34 4.43 13.76
N ILE A 69 -0.58 4.05 14.79
CA ILE A 69 0.30 4.94 15.52
C ILE A 69 1.76 4.54 15.28
N THR A 70 2.65 5.52 15.20
CA THR A 70 4.09 5.28 15.06
C THR A 70 4.90 6.40 15.71
N THR A 71 6.16 6.14 16.00
CA THR A 71 7.10 7.16 16.49
C THR A 71 7.71 7.93 15.32
N VAL A 72 7.71 9.26 15.41
CA VAL A 72 8.41 10.16 14.47
C VAL A 72 9.34 11.05 15.28
N GLY A 73 10.60 10.64 15.44
CA GLY A 73 11.55 11.31 16.34
C GLY A 73 11.04 11.35 17.78
N ASN A 74 10.86 12.55 18.33
CA ASN A 74 10.36 12.79 19.69
C ASN A 74 8.84 13.06 19.76
N CYS A 75 8.08 12.75 18.73
CA CYS A 75 6.61 12.76 18.77
C CYS A 75 6.03 11.40 18.39
N VAL A 76 4.76 11.19 18.75
CA VAL A 76 3.95 10.06 18.28
C VAL A 76 3.01 10.58 17.19
N ARG A 77 2.94 9.87 16.07
CA ARG A 77 2.00 10.15 14.97
C ARG A 77 0.88 9.13 14.99
N GLY A 78 -0.37 9.56 15.06
CA GLY A 78 -1.54 8.77 14.71
C GLY A 78 -2.06 9.13 13.32
N GLU A 79 -2.49 8.15 12.52
CA GLU A 79 -3.06 8.38 11.18
C GLU A 79 -4.37 7.62 11.01
N VAL A 80 -5.40 8.33 10.55
CA VAL A 80 -6.61 7.73 9.98
C VAL A 80 -6.70 8.07 8.50
N THR A 81 -7.10 7.08 7.71
CA THR A 81 -7.15 7.19 6.24
C THR A 81 -8.57 6.96 5.74
N THR A 82 -9.00 7.82 4.83
CA THR A 82 -10.23 7.66 4.05
C THR A 82 -9.85 7.57 2.58
N LYS A 83 -10.23 6.48 1.92
CA LYS A 83 -9.99 6.28 0.49
C LYS A 83 -11.23 6.70 -0.29
N LYS A 84 -11.10 7.67 -1.19
CA LYS A 84 -12.06 7.93 -2.26
C LYS A 84 -11.51 7.33 -3.57
N VAL A 85 -12.35 7.24 -4.59
CA VAL A 85 -12.06 6.57 -5.88
C VAL A 85 -10.75 7.04 -6.51
N PHE A 86 -10.46 8.35 -6.44
CA PHE A 86 -9.26 8.94 -7.06
C PHE A 86 -8.29 9.56 -6.06
N GLU A 87 -8.65 9.58 -4.78
CA GLU A 87 -7.94 10.42 -3.81
C GLU A 87 -7.92 9.78 -2.43
N THR A 88 -6.76 9.81 -1.79
CA THR A 88 -6.60 9.31 -0.43
C THR A 88 -6.45 10.49 0.51
N TYR A 89 -7.42 10.65 1.40
CA TYR A 89 -7.38 11.63 2.47
C TYR A 89 -6.79 11.00 3.72
N ARG A 90 -5.85 11.69 4.35
CA ARG A 90 -5.23 11.27 5.61
C ARG A 90 -5.39 12.37 6.62
N LYS A 91 -5.89 12.01 7.80
CA LYS A 91 -5.91 12.91 8.95
C LYS A 91 -4.92 12.37 9.97
N ARG A 92 -3.90 13.16 10.24
CA ARG A 92 -2.79 12.82 11.13
C ARG A 92 -2.82 13.68 12.37
N ILE A 93 -2.48 13.11 13.50
CA ILE A 93 -2.15 13.84 14.72
C ILE A 93 -0.70 13.53 15.06
N TYR A 94 0.07 14.57 15.38
CA TYR A 94 1.41 14.45 15.92
C TYR A 94 1.42 15.04 17.31
N GLY A 95 1.72 14.24 18.33
CA GLY A 95 1.70 14.65 19.73
C GLY A 95 3.08 14.51 20.37
N THR A 96 3.46 15.51 21.16
CA THR A 96 4.68 15.49 21.99
C THR A 96 4.38 16.18 23.33
N THR A 97 5.34 16.22 24.25
CA THR A 97 5.17 16.99 25.49
C THR A 97 4.83 18.45 25.16
N MET A 98 3.78 18.99 25.79
CA MET A 98 3.36 20.39 25.65
C MET A 98 2.89 20.85 24.26
N GLY A 99 2.67 19.94 23.30
CA GLY A 99 2.17 20.34 21.99
C GLY A 99 1.65 19.20 21.12
N TYR A 100 0.66 19.51 20.30
CA TYR A 100 0.25 18.67 19.19
C TYR A 100 0.00 19.48 17.93
N GLN A 101 0.00 18.80 16.79
CA GLN A 101 -0.55 19.33 15.55
C GLN A 101 -1.40 18.29 14.85
N ILE A 102 -2.53 18.72 14.29
CA ILE A 102 -3.36 17.93 13.40
C ILE A 102 -3.06 18.38 11.96
N VAL A 103 -2.81 17.42 11.09
CA VAL A 103 -2.48 17.68 9.68
C VAL A 103 -3.42 16.86 8.82
N GLU A 104 -4.11 17.51 7.89
CA GLU A 104 -4.89 16.83 6.87
C GLU A 104 -4.14 16.86 5.56
N LEU A 105 -4.00 15.69 4.94
CA LEU A 105 -3.31 15.51 3.68
C LEU A 105 -4.29 14.99 2.63
N SER A 106 -4.20 15.54 1.43
CA SER A 106 -4.73 14.91 0.24
C SER A 106 -3.59 14.39 -0.62
N GLY A 107 -3.52 13.08 -0.82
CA GLY A 107 -2.40 12.46 -1.49
C GLY A 107 -1.10 12.60 -0.67
N SER A 108 -0.25 13.56 -1.07
CA SER A 108 0.96 14.01 -0.36
C SER A 108 0.95 15.50 -0.02
N GLU A 109 -0.11 16.22 -0.39
CA GLU A 109 -0.22 17.66 -0.19
C GLU A 109 -0.92 17.96 1.13
N THR A 110 -0.44 18.98 1.83
CA THR A 110 -1.06 19.45 3.07
C THR A 110 -2.24 20.35 2.75
N VAL A 111 -3.43 19.91 3.16
CA VAL A 111 -4.68 20.65 3.01
C VAL A 111 -4.90 21.59 4.19
N SER A 112 -4.66 21.10 5.40
CA SER A 112 -4.83 21.89 6.62
C SER A 112 -3.83 21.48 7.70
N ARG A 113 -3.54 22.43 8.58
CA ARG A 113 -2.63 22.25 9.71
C ARG A 113 -3.12 23.07 10.90
N GLU A 114 -3.39 22.40 12.00
CA GLU A 114 -3.88 23.01 13.24
C GLU A 114 -2.93 22.69 14.38
N ALA A 115 -2.54 23.68 15.17
CA ALA A 115 -1.67 23.51 16.33
C ALA A 115 -2.44 23.67 17.63
N GLY A 116 -2.11 22.86 18.63
CA GLY A 116 -2.62 23.01 19.98
C GLY A 116 -1.59 22.57 21.02
N GLU A 117 -1.93 22.77 22.30
CA GLU A 117 -1.00 22.54 23.40
C GLU A 117 -1.29 21.25 24.17
N LYS A 118 -2.49 21.16 24.75
CA LYS A 118 -2.89 20.08 25.65
C LYS A 118 -4.31 19.68 25.32
N ALA A 119 -4.53 18.40 25.10
CA ALA A 119 -5.84 17.88 24.74
C ALA A 119 -5.90 16.38 24.98
N ILE A 120 -7.12 15.86 25.06
CA ILE A 120 -7.41 14.46 24.73
C ILE A 120 -8.11 14.50 23.37
N ILE A 121 -7.52 13.85 22.37
CA ILE A 121 -8.04 13.83 21.00
C ILE A 121 -8.44 12.40 20.65
N VAL A 122 -9.63 12.27 20.07
CA VAL A 122 -10.18 11.00 19.61
C VAL A 122 -10.43 11.08 18.11
N PHE A 123 -9.74 10.23 17.35
CA PHE A 123 -10.06 9.98 15.95
C PHE A 123 -10.78 8.65 15.82
N GLY A 124 -11.85 8.63 15.03
CA GLY A 124 -12.50 7.41 14.61
C GLY A 124 -13.84 7.66 13.98
N ASN A 125 -14.52 6.56 13.65
CA ASN A 125 -15.89 6.63 13.15
C ASN A 125 -16.84 7.18 14.23
N LYS A 126 -18.01 7.64 13.80
CA LYS A 126 -18.98 8.32 14.66
C LYS A 126 -19.29 7.51 15.92
N PHE A 127 -19.62 6.23 15.78
CA PHE A 127 -19.94 5.35 16.90
C PHE A 127 -18.75 5.14 17.85
N ALA A 128 -17.61 4.68 17.33
CA ALA A 128 -16.43 4.38 18.14
C ALA A 128 -15.91 5.64 18.88
N LYS A 129 -15.95 6.80 18.21
CA LYS A 129 -15.58 8.08 18.82
C LYS A 129 -16.50 8.44 19.98
N GLN A 130 -17.81 8.34 19.80
CA GLN A 130 -18.78 8.64 20.85
C GLN A 130 -18.64 7.72 22.06
N GLU A 131 -18.44 6.42 21.84
CA GLU A 131 -18.21 5.47 22.94
C GLU A 131 -16.88 5.74 23.66
N ALA A 132 -15.81 6.07 22.92
CA ALA A 132 -14.53 6.45 23.52
C ALA A 132 -14.66 7.70 24.39
N GLU A 133 -15.31 8.75 23.89
CA GLU A 133 -15.51 10.00 24.65
C GLU A 133 -16.29 9.77 25.95
N LYS A 134 -17.34 8.94 25.93
CA LYS A 134 -18.08 8.55 27.14
C LYS A 134 -17.19 7.84 28.16
N LEU A 135 -16.39 6.87 27.71
CA LEU A 135 -15.53 6.08 28.59
C LEU A 135 -14.35 6.88 29.14
N ILE A 136 -13.78 7.77 28.33
CA ILE A 136 -12.74 8.71 28.77
C ILE A 136 -13.30 9.58 29.90
N ASN A 137 -14.47 10.20 29.71
CA ASN A 137 -15.08 11.05 30.73
C ASN A 137 -15.35 10.31 32.06
N LYS A 138 -15.62 9.00 32.00
CA LYS A 138 -15.84 8.17 33.20
C LYS A 138 -14.55 7.73 33.89
N LYS A 139 -13.52 7.35 33.13
CA LYS A 139 -12.30 6.71 33.67
C LYS A 139 -11.14 7.70 33.90
N TRP A 140 -11.14 8.83 33.20
CA TRP A 140 -10.03 9.77 33.17
C TRP A 140 -9.85 10.56 34.48
N LYS A 141 -8.59 10.73 34.91
CA LYS A 141 -8.21 11.65 35.99
C LYS A 141 -6.92 12.41 35.64
N PRO A 142 -6.81 13.73 35.91
CA PRO A 142 -5.61 14.52 35.57
C PRO A 142 -4.31 14.08 36.28
N SER A 143 -4.43 13.46 37.46
CA SER A 143 -3.31 13.06 38.31
C SER A 143 -2.55 11.84 37.79
N LEU A 144 -3.10 11.08 36.85
CA LEU A 144 -2.57 9.78 36.41
C LEU A 144 -1.17 9.85 35.78
N SER A 145 -0.40 8.78 35.88
CA SER A 145 0.87 8.67 35.14
C SER A 145 0.62 8.37 33.67
N LEU A 146 1.57 8.67 32.78
CA LEU A 146 1.41 8.36 31.35
C LEU A 146 1.20 6.85 31.10
N LYS A 147 1.87 5.99 31.86
CA LYS A 147 1.69 4.54 31.77
C LYS A 147 0.25 4.16 32.07
N TYR A 148 -0.30 4.64 33.19
CA TYR A 148 -1.67 4.34 33.57
C TYR A 148 -2.71 4.95 32.62
N MET A 149 -2.41 6.11 32.01
CA MET A 149 -3.23 6.64 30.92
C MET A 149 -3.23 5.70 29.70
N GLY A 150 -2.09 5.08 29.39
CA GLY A 150 -1.98 4.04 28.36
C GLY A 150 -2.86 2.84 28.68
N ASP A 151 -2.79 2.33 29.91
CA ASP A 151 -3.60 1.19 30.37
C ASP A 151 -5.11 1.51 30.26
N ILE A 152 -5.53 2.71 30.66
CA ILE A 152 -6.93 3.16 30.49
C ILE A 152 -7.31 3.19 29.00
N PHE A 153 -6.47 3.72 28.12
CA PHE A 153 -6.81 3.79 26.70
C PHE A 153 -6.93 2.39 26.08
N GLU A 154 -6.07 1.46 26.46
CA GLU A 154 -6.18 0.05 26.04
C GLU A 154 -7.46 -0.61 26.56
N GLU A 155 -7.84 -0.35 27.81
CA GLU A 155 -9.10 -0.83 28.38
C GLU A 155 -10.33 -0.25 27.63
N ILE A 156 -10.28 1.04 27.26
CA ILE A 156 -11.32 1.69 26.46
C ILE A 156 -11.42 1.04 25.08
N LEU A 157 -10.29 0.82 24.40
CA LEU A 157 -10.27 0.15 23.10
C LEU A 157 -10.83 -1.28 23.20
N THR A 158 -10.48 -2.01 24.26
CA THR A 158 -11.00 -3.36 24.56
C THR A 158 -12.51 -3.36 24.79
N GLU A 159 -13.05 -2.35 25.46
CA GLU A 159 -14.49 -2.25 25.71
C GLU A 159 -15.26 -1.94 24.42
N ILE A 160 -14.69 -1.10 23.55
CA ILE A 160 -15.31 -0.69 22.28
C ILE A 160 -15.22 -1.80 21.23
N SER A 161 -14.14 -2.58 21.17
CA SER A 161 -14.01 -3.69 20.21
C SER A 161 -15.07 -4.78 20.41
N ARG A 162 -15.63 -4.90 21.62
CA ARG A 162 -16.77 -5.80 21.93
C ARG A 162 -18.12 -5.27 21.43
N LYS A 163 -18.19 -4.00 21.02
CA LYS A 163 -19.42 -3.32 20.61
C LYS A 163 -19.50 -3.04 19.12
N THR A 164 -18.39 -3.16 18.40
CA THR A 164 -18.34 -2.90 16.96
C THR A 164 -17.19 -3.66 16.29
N PRO A 165 -17.41 -4.23 15.09
CA PRO A 165 -16.37 -4.93 14.34
C PRO A 165 -15.43 -3.96 13.60
N THR A 166 -15.63 -2.65 13.78
CA THR A 166 -14.74 -1.61 13.22
C THR A 166 -13.40 -1.54 13.93
N ILE A 167 -13.32 -2.07 15.16
CA ILE A 167 -12.16 -2.01 16.05
C ILE A 167 -11.72 -3.43 16.37
N GLY A 168 -10.42 -3.68 16.28
CA GLY A 168 -9.82 -4.99 16.50
C GLY A 168 -9.67 -5.31 17.98
N ASN A 169 -9.24 -6.53 18.28
CA ASN A 169 -8.95 -6.97 19.65
C ASN A 169 -7.45 -6.85 20.02
N THR A 170 -6.64 -6.33 19.11
CA THR A 170 -5.22 -6.05 19.35
C THR A 170 -4.95 -4.56 19.25
N PHE A 171 -4.06 -4.08 20.12
CA PHE A 171 -3.84 -2.66 20.34
C PHE A 171 -2.35 -2.34 20.35
N ASP A 172 -2.03 -1.11 19.97
CA ASP A 172 -0.73 -0.49 20.18
C ASP A 172 -0.89 0.68 21.15
N VAL A 173 0.06 0.86 22.05
CA VAL A 173 0.17 2.01 22.94
C VAL A 173 1.59 2.58 22.85
N LEU A 174 1.71 3.86 22.54
CA LEU A 174 2.99 4.56 22.42
C LEU A 174 3.03 5.76 23.36
N ILE A 175 4.17 5.91 24.04
CA ILE A 175 4.40 6.98 25.02
C ILE A 175 5.67 7.75 24.63
N LYS A 176 5.59 9.09 24.63
CA LYS A 176 6.73 9.98 24.46
C LYS A 176 6.69 11.10 25.50
N GLN A 177 7.81 11.32 26.18
CA GLN A 177 7.95 12.34 27.24
C GLN A 177 9.24 13.16 27.11
N PRO A 178 9.56 13.76 25.94
CA PRO A 178 10.68 14.67 25.85
C PRO A 178 10.47 15.88 26.76
N LYS A 179 11.57 16.51 27.20
CA LYS A 179 11.48 17.75 27.97
C LYS A 179 11.38 18.92 27.00
N PHE A 180 10.17 19.46 26.82
CA PHE A 180 9.92 20.63 25.98
C PHE A 180 9.03 21.64 26.71
N ASN A 181 9.33 22.93 26.52
CA ASN A 181 8.35 23.99 26.70
C ASN A 181 7.42 24.09 25.46
N LYS A 182 6.40 24.93 25.53
CA LYS A 182 5.41 25.11 24.44
C LYS A 182 6.07 25.47 23.09
N SER A 183 7.00 26.42 23.10
CA SER A 183 7.66 26.90 21.88
C SER A 183 8.55 25.83 21.26
N GLU A 184 9.34 25.15 22.10
CA GLU A 184 10.18 24.02 21.70
C GLU A 184 9.36 22.88 21.09
N ALA A 185 8.21 22.55 21.70
CA ALA A 185 7.31 21.53 21.21
C ALA A 185 6.80 21.85 19.81
N GLN A 186 6.31 23.08 19.57
CA GLN A 186 5.81 23.48 18.26
C GLN A 186 6.91 23.54 17.19
N ARG A 187 8.10 24.02 17.55
CA ARG A 187 9.27 23.99 16.65
C ARG A 187 9.65 22.56 16.26
N HIS A 188 9.69 21.65 17.24
CA HIS A 188 9.99 20.23 17.01
C HIS A 188 8.93 19.57 16.13
N LEU A 189 7.65 19.85 16.38
CA LEU A 189 6.54 19.33 15.58
C LEU A 189 6.63 19.80 14.13
N ASN A 190 6.89 21.09 13.89
CA ASN A 190 7.07 21.62 12.53
C ASN A 190 8.11 20.82 11.74
N VAL A 191 9.32 20.72 12.29
CA VAL A 191 10.43 19.99 11.64
C VAL A 191 10.11 18.51 11.45
N SER A 192 9.51 17.85 12.45
CA SER A 192 9.22 16.42 12.39
C SER A 192 8.17 16.08 11.34
N ILE A 193 7.11 16.89 11.27
CA ILE A 193 6.01 16.72 10.33
C ILE A 193 6.49 16.97 8.90
N ASP A 194 7.24 18.05 8.66
CA ASP A 194 7.71 18.40 7.31
C ASP A 194 8.64 17.30 6.76
N LYS A 195 9.50 16.74 7.63
CA LYS A 195 10.32 15.57 7.28
C LYS A 195 9.47 14.34 6.96
N ASP A 196 8.48 14.02 7.79
CA ASP A 196 7.59 12.86 7.58
C ASP A 196 6.75 12.98 6.30
N ILE A 197 6.24 14.18 6.00
CA ILE A 197 5.52 14.46 4.74
C ILE A 197 6.46 14.33 3.54
N LYS A 198 7.70 14.82 3.64
CA LYS A 198 8.70 14.65 2.58
C LYS A 198 9.04 13.17 2.32
N VAL A 199 9.13 12.36 3.36
CA VAL A 199 9.30 10.90 3.23
C VAL A 199 8.09 10.28 2.54
N LEU A 200 6.87 10.67 2.92
CA LEU A 200 5.65 10.20 2.26
C LEU A 200 5.62 10.57 0.76
N SER A 201 5.99 11.80 0.41
CA SER A 201 6.05 12.26 -0.98
C SER A 201 7.02 11.43 -1.82
N LYS A 202 8.25 11.21 -1.31
CA LYS A 202 9.24 10.34 -1.98
C LYS A 202 8.76 8.91 -2.15
N PHE A 203 8.13 8.34 -1.11
CA PHE A 203 7.57 6.99 -1.18
C PHE A 203 6.50 6.88 -2.27
N ARG A 204 5.62 7.88 -2.38
CA ARG A 204 4.58 7.91 -3.43
C ARG A 204 5.16 8.06 -4.83
N GLN A 205 6.17 8.92 -5.00
CA GLN A 205 6.86 9.08 -6.28
C GLN A 205 7.46 7.75 -6.73
N LYS A 206 8.19 7.07 -5.84
CA LYS A 206 8.75 5.75 -6.13
C LYS A 206 7.66 4.73 -6.49
N LEU A 207 6.56 4.70 -5.73
CA LEU A 207 5.45 3.80 -6.03
C LEU A 207 4.82 4.08 -7.41
N GLN A 208 4.72 5.34 -7.82
CA GLN A 208 4.24 5.72 -9.14
C GLN A 208 5.20 5.27 -10.24
N GLU A 209 6.51 5.45 -10.05
CA GLU A 209 7.55 4.97 -10.98
C GLU A 209 7.50 3.45 -11.10
N ASP A 210 7.41 2.73 -9.97
CA ASP A 210 7.28 1.26 -9.92
C ASP A 210 6.02 0.79 -10.65
N LEU A 211 4.88 1.46 -10.49
CA LEU A 211 3.63 1.12 -11.18
C LEU A 211 3.72 1.36 -12.69
N ILE A 212 4.33 2.46 -13.12
CA ILE A 212 4.56 2.74 -14.55
C ILE A 212 5.44 1.65 -15.14
N GLN A 213 6.51 1.27 -14.44
CA GLN A 213 7.42 0.22 -14.89
C GLN A 213 6.70 -1.13 -14.97
N LYS A 214 5.93 -1.51 -13.95
CA LYS A 214 5.16 -2.75 -13.96
C LYS A 214 4.12 -2.80 -15.07
N ASN A 215 3.44 -1.68 -15.36
CA ASN A 215 2.50 -1.60 -16.47
C ASN A 215 3.18 -1.79 -17.83
N LYS A 216 4.41 -1.26 -18.01
CA LYS A 216 5.20 -1.51 -19.22
C LYS A 216 5.58 -2.99 -19.33
N GLU A 217 6.01 -3.61 -18.24
CA GLU A 217 6.34 -5.04 -18.22
C GLU A 217 5.11 -5.90 -18.57
N ILE A 218 3.93 -5.59 -18.02
CA ILE A 218 2.67 -6.28 -18.37
C ILE A 218 2.34 -6.11 -19.85
N ALA A 219 2.39 -4.88 -20.37
CA ALA A 219 2.10 -4.60 -21.77
C ALA A 219 3.09 -5.27 -22.74
N LEU A 220 4.34 -5.50 -22.31
CA LEU A 220 5.32 -6.27 -23.08
C LEU A 220 5.09 -7.78 -22.96
N ALA A 221 4.67 -8.27 -21.79
CA ALA A 221 4.30 -9.68 -21.59
C ALA A 221 3.13 -10.10 -22.49
N ASP A 222 2.14 -9.24 -22.67
CA ASP A 222 1.03 -9.46 -23.60
C ASP A 222 1.48 -9.56 -25.07
N LYS A 223 2.68 -9.06 -25.39
CA LYS A 223 3.30 -9.12 -26.72
C LYS A 223 4.25 -10.29 -26.91
N ILE A 224 4.48 -11.14 -25.91
CA ILE A 224 5.32 -12.33 -26.08
C ILE A 224 4.74 -13.18 -27.23
N ILE A 225 5.59 -13.53 -28.18
CA ILE A 225 5.19 -14.33 -29.34
C ILE A 225 5.03 -15.78 -28.88
N ASN A 226 3.80 -16.24 -28.74
CA ASN A 226 3.51 -17.66 -28.41
C ASN A 226 3.34 -18.53 -29.67
N LYS A 227 3.12 -17.89 -30.83
CA LYS A 227 3.01 -18.53 -32.14
C LYS A 227 3.28 -17.52 -33.25
N GLY A 228 4.10 -17.89 -34.24
CA GLY A 228 4.32 -17.07 -35.43
C GLY A 228 5.73 -17.10 -35.98
N ASP A 229 5.94 -16.35 -37.07
CA ASP A 229 7.26 -16.18 -37.67
C ASP A 229 8.11 -15.20 -36.83
N VAL A 230 9.39 -15.54 -36.61
CA VAL A 230 10.34 -14.75 -35.82
C VAL A 230 11.38 -14.07 -36.70
N GLY A 231 11.95 -14.79 -37.66
CA GLY A 231 13.08 -14.31 -38.43
C GLY A 231 13.71 -15.38 -39.31
N GLU A 232 14.94 -15.14 -39.74
CA GLU A 232 15.71 -16.03 -40.60
C GLU A 232 17.17 -16.16 -40.14
N VAL A 233 17.76 -17.33 -40.34
CA VAL A 233 19.18 -17.58 -40.05
C VAL A 233 20.05 -16.86 -41.08
N VAL A 234 20.93 -15.97 -40.63
CA VAL A 234 21.84 -15.20 -41.49
C VAL A 234 23.31 -15.58 -41.34
N SER A 235 23.68 -16.26 -40.25
CA SER A 235 25.02 -16.84 -40.07
C SER A 235 24.96 -18.03 -39.11
N VAL A 236 25.85 -19.00 -39.29
CA VAL A 236 25.97 -20.22 -38.47
C VAL A 236 27.43 -20.38 -38.03
N ASP A 237 27.67 -20.42 -36.72
CA ASP A 237 28.97 -20.69 -36.11
C ASP A 237 28.86 -21.88 -35.14
N GLY A 238 29.14 -23.08 -35.65
CA GLY A 238 28.94 -24.33 -34.93
C GLY A 238 27.48 -24.51 -34.49
N LYS A 239 27.23 -24.45 -33.18
CA LYS A 239 25.88 -24.55 -32.59
C LYS A 239 25.18 -23.19 -32.41
N MET A 240 25.91 -22.09 -32.60
CA MET A 240 25.38 -20.73 -32.46
C MET A 240 24.84 -20.24 -33.80
N LEU A 241 23.62 -19.73 -33.78
CA LEU A 241 22.92 -19.19 -34.94
C LEU A 241 22.74 -17.70 -34.77
N HIS A 242 23.10 -16.94 -35.79
CA HIS A 242 22.74 -15.53 -35.91
C HIS A 242 21.41 -15.46 -36.65
N VAL A 243 20.38 -15.01 -35.97
CA VAL A 243 19.02 -14.91 -36.51
C VAL A 243 18.66 -13.45 -36.66
N LYS A 244 18.37 -13.03 -37.90
CA LYS A 244 17.84 -11.71 -38.18
C LYS A 244 16.35 -11.71 -37.91
N LEU A 245 15.91 -10.87 -36.97
CA LEU A 245 14.50 -10.72 -36.63
C LEU A 245 13.73 -10.13 -37.82
N ASN A 246 12.46 -10.48 -37.97
CA ASN A 246 11.61 -9.86 -38.99
C ASN A 246 11.18 -8.44 -38.58
N SER A 247 10.43 -7.76 -39.46
CA SER A 247 9.97 -6.37 -39.26
C SER A 247 8.94 -6.19 -38.14
N LYS A 248 8.41 -7.27 -37.57
CA LYS A 248 7.37 -7.30 -36.53
C LYS A 248 7.87 -7.89 -35.21
N THR A 249 9.13 -8.31 -35.13
CA THR A 249 9.69 -8.97 -33.95
C THR A 249 10.81 -8.14 -33.35
N GLN A 250 10.83 -8.06 -32.03
CA GLN A 250 11.86 -7.41 -31.23
C GLN A 250 12.26 -8.34 -30.07
N ALA A 251 13.46 -8.14 -29.52
CA ALA A 251 13.97 -8.97 -28.43
C ALA A 251 14.31 -8.17 -27.18
N PHE A 252 14.03 -8.78 -26.03
CA PHE A 252 14.29 -8.25 -24.70
C PHE A 252 15.10 -9.25 -23.86
N ASP A 253 15.82 -8.77 -22.86
CA ASP A 253 16.42 -9.63 -21.83
C ASP A 253 15.41 -9.99 -20.72
N GLY A 254 15.84 -10.78 -19.74
CA GLY A 254 15.01 -11.16 -18.58
C GLY A 254 14.58 -10.00 -17.66
N ASN A 255 15.12 -8.79 -17.87
CA ASN A 255 14.75 -7.56 -17.17
C ASN A 255 13.91 -6.62 -18.06
N TRP A 256 13.37 -7.12 -19.17
CA TRP A 256 12.58 -6.33 -20.15
C TRP A 256 13.35 -5.16 -20.78
N LYS A 257 14.68 -5.22 -20.79
CA LYS A 257 15.49 -4.25 -21.54
C LYS A 257 15.59 -4.70 -22.98
N GLN A 258 15.27 -3.80 -23.91
CA GLN A 258 15.38 -4.09 -25.35
C GLN A 258 16.84 -4.32 -25.72
N ILE A 259 17.11 -5.47 -26.34
CA ILE A 259 18.44 -5.88 -26.80
C ILE A 259 18.53 -5.97 -28.32
N ALA A 260 17.39 -6.09 -29.02
CA ALA A 260 17.33 -6.02 -30.48
C ALA A 260 16.00 -5.43 -30.96
N LYS A 261 16.08 -4.56 -31.97
CA LYS A 261 14.94 -3.99 -32.72
C LYS A 261 14.56 -4.90 -33.91
N PRO A 262 13.42 -4.63 -34.56
CA PRO A 262 13.08 -5.31 -35.81
C PRO A 262 14.19 -5.21 -36.85
N ASN A 263 14.43 -6.29 -37.59
CA ASN A 263 15.51 -6.44 -38.57
C ASN A 263 16.94 -6.45 -38.00
N GLU A 264 17.13 -6.39 -36.68
CA GLU A 264 18.42 -6.62 -36.05
C GLU A 264 18.65 -8.12 -35.79
N THR A 265 19.89 -8.47 -35.43
CA THR A 265 20.32 -9.86 -35.28
C THR A 265 20.41 -10.25 -33.81
N VAL A 266 19.94 -11.46 -33.49
CA VAL A 266 20.04 -12.07 -32.17
C VAL A 266 20.71 -13.43 -32.24
N PHE A 267 21.21 -13.91 -31.11
CA PHE A 267 21.84 -15.22 -31.01
C PHE A 267 20.86 -16.27 -30.51
N MET A 268 20.85 -17.42 -31.20
CA MET A 268 20.11 -18.62 -30.81
C MET A 268 21.04 -19.82 -30.86
N PHE A 269 20.67 -20.92 -30.21
CA PHE A 269 21.47 -22.14 -30.15
C PHE A 269 20.67 -23.32 -30.69
N SER A 270 21.30 -24.12 -31.54
CA SER A 270 20.76 -25.38 -32.06
C SER A 270 21.54 -26.55 -31.47
N ASP A 271 20.81 -27.59 -31.04
CA ASP A 271 21.41 -28.88 -30.70
C ASP A 271 21.59 -29.79 -31.93
N HIS A 272 21.11 -29.35 -33.10
CA HIS A 272 21.12 -30.08 -34.36
C HIS A 272 22.11 -29.48 -35.37
N ASN A 273 22.77 -30.35 -36.16
CA ASN A 273 23.80 -29.97 -37.13
C ASN A 273 23.23 -29.64 -38.53
N HIS A 274 21.91 -29.61 -38.73
CA HIS A 274 21.27 -29.43 -40.05
C HIS A 274 20.57 -28.07 -40.14
N VAL A 275 21.33 -26.99 -39.94
CA VAL A 275 20.86 -25.60 -40.09
C VAL A 275 21.53 -24.96 -41.29
N GLU A 276 20.73 -24.36 -42.16
CA GLU A 276 21.17 -23.70 -43.39
C GLU A 276 20.90 -22.19 -43.34
N LEU A 277 21.66 -21.43 -44.11
CA LEU A 277 21.41 -19.99 -44.28
C LEU A 277 20.05 -19.77 -44.95
N GLY A 278 19.27 -18.83 -44.43
CA GLY A 278 17.91 -18.54 -44.89
C GLY A 278 16.83 -19.40 -44.23
N ASP A 279 17.19 -20.34 -43.35
CA ASP A 279 16.20 -21.11 -42.59
C ASP A 279 15.30 -20.19 -41.75
N LYS A 280 13.99 -20.38 -41.87
CA LYS A 280 13.01 -19.59 -41.13
C LYS A 280 12.87 -20.07 -39.70
N VAL A 281 12.99 -19.13 -38.76
CA VAL A 281 12.77 -19.37 -37.33
C VAL A 281 11.34 -18.98 -36.97
N VAL A 282 10.66 -19.85 -36.24
CA VAL A 282 9.25 -19.70 -35.83
C VAL A 282 9.07 -20.11 -34.38
N ILE A 283 8.00 -19.64 -33.75
CA ILE A 283 7.48 -20.21 -32.51
C ILE A 283 6.19 -20.97 -32.86
N GLN A 284 6.13 -22.24 -32.46
CA GLN A 284 4.95 -23.10 -32.61
C GLN A 284 4.71 -23.83 -31.30
N ASP A 285 3.49 -23.74 -30.78
CA ASP A 285 3.10 -24.37 -29.50
C ASP A 285 4.10 -24.05 -28.37
N GLU A 286 4.46 -22.76 -28.26
CA GLU A 286 5.42 -22.21 -27.28
C GLU A 286 6.86 -22.74 -27.43
N LYS A 287 7.17 -23.44 -28.52
CA LYS A 287 8.53 -23.92 -28.83
C LYS A 287 9.15 -23.12 -29.96
N LEU A 288 10.34 -22.57 -29.70
CA LEU A 288 11.17 -21.94 -30.70
C LEU A 288 11.84 -23.02 -31.57
N CYS A 289 11.59 -23.00 -32.87
CA CYS A 289 12.09 -24.03 -33.78
C CYS A 289 12.31 -23.52 -35.22
N LEU A 290 12.98 -24.32 -36.03
CA LEU A 290 13.07 -24.10 -37.47
C LEU A 290 11.77 -24.55 -38.15
N LYS A 291 11.29 -23.74 -39.10
CA LYS A 291 10.02 -23.99 -39.81
C LYS A 291 10.04 -25.26 -40.65
N LYS A 292 11.20 -25.64 -41.18
CA LYS A 292 11.36 -26.73 -42.16
C LYS A 292 11.15 -28.13 -41.57
N ASP A 293 11.66 -28.35 -40.37
CA ASP A 293 11.79 -29.68 -39.75
C ASP A 293 11.37 -29.70 -38.27
N LYS A 294 10.98 -28.54 -37.71
CA LYS A 294 10.64 -28.37 -36.29
C LYS A 294 11.80 -28.65 -35.33
N SER A 295 13.05 -28.56 -35.82
CA SER A 295 14.25 -28.65 -34.98
C SER A 295 14.23 -27.56 -33.91
N ASN A 296 14.38 -27.94 -32.64
CA ASN A 296 14.27 -27.01 -31.51
C ASN A 296 15.48 -26.08 -31.43
N LEU A 297 15.22 -24.82 -31.07
CA LEU A 297 16.22 -23.81 -30.78
C LEU A 297 16.09 -23.32 -29.34
N LYS A 298 17.20 -22.85 -28.79
CA LYS A 298 17.28 -22.26 -27.44
C LYS A 298 17.77 -20.82 -27.55
N CYS A 299 17.24 -19.94 -26.71
CA CYS A 299 17.75 -18.58 -26.56
C CYS A 299 17.50 -18.07 -25.14
N ASN A 300 18.28 -17.09 -24.71
CA ASN A 300 18.16 -16.44 -23.38
C ASN A 300 17.53 -15.04 -23.53
N ILE A 301 16.57 -14.91 -24.44
CA ILE A 301 15.93 -13.65 -24.80
C ILE A 301 14.41 -13.86 -24.89
N ILE A 302 13.65 -12.80 -24.64
CA ILE A 302 12.19 -12.77 -24.78
C ILE A 302 11.87 -12.17 -26.14
N LEU A 303 11.15 -12.90 -26.98
CA LEU A 303 10.73 -12.45 -28.30
C LEU A 303 9.32 -11.88 -28.23
N CYS A 304 9.17 -10.61 -28.59
CA CYS A 304 7.90 -9.91 -28.56
C CYS A 304 7.51 -9.39 -29.95
N SER A 305 6.20 -9.32 -30.20
CA SER A 305 5.65 -8.59 -31.34
C SER A 305 5.71 -7.07 -31.09
N LEU A 306 5.57 -6.29 -32.17
CA LEU A 306 5.38 -4.83 -32.10
C LEU A 306 3.98 -4.46 -31.60
#